data_AF-A0A933ATP2-F1
#
_entry.id   AF-A0A933ATP2-F1
#
_cell.length_a   1.000
_cell.length_b   1.000
_cell.length_c   1.000
_cell.angle_alpha   90.00
_cell.angle_beta   90.00
_cell.angle_gamma   90.00
#
_symmetry.space_group_name_H-M   'P 1'
#
loop_
_entity.id
_entity.type
_entity.pdbx_description
1 polymer ?
#
loop_
_entity_poly.entity_id
_entity_poly.type
_entity_poly.pdbx_seq_one_letter_code
_entity_poly.pdbx_strand_id
1 'polypeptide(L)'
;MSQSTIALLGTLRELHTVLPEYDLPRLEELVAAKKPDLLCVEVDRVAWETDDLGGSPIESRDVLAGLARSSEITLVPIGGGGRSWSDSGVDLPRHGILATFRRRLSAWLDTMTVDLMKLAGRPEAVNSPLVEHLCGILCDLQVMLANGEARRAWTARNQELLDSVVWIVRRDPGRRILVALDCRRKHWLRSKLRSVPDVKLAEFWRF
;
A
#
# COMPACT_ATOMS: atom_id res chain seq x y z
N MET A 1 -28.45 -2.08 -5.26
CA MET A 1 -27.40 -1.23 -4.70
C MET A 1 -26.39 -0.97 -5.80
N SER A 2 -25.86 0.26 -5.93
CA SER A 2 -24.86 0.60 -6.94
C SER A 2 -23.49 0.09 -6.53
N GLN A 3 -22.84 -0.70 -7.40
CA GLN A 3 -21.52 -1.29 -7.15
C GLN A 3 -20.43 -0.23 -7.31
N SER A 4 -19.55 -0.08 -6.31
CA SER A 4 -18.39 0.82 -6.41
C SER A 4 -17.25 0.16 -7.19
N THR A 5 -16.60 0.90 -8.08
CA THR A 5 -15.43 0.39 -8.81
C THR A 5 -14.17 0.78 -8.07
N ILE A 6 -13.36 -0.22 -7.70
CA ILE A 6 -12.12 -0.01 -6.94
C ILE A 6 -10.91 -0.42 -7.77
N ALA A 7 -9.90 0.44 -7.84
CA ALA A 7 -8.56 0.06 -8.27
C ALA A 7 -7.55 0.29 -7.15
N LEU A 8 -6.47 -0.49 -7.17
CA LEU A 8 -5.38 -0.39 -6.22
C LEU A 8 -4.11 0.11 -6.90
N LEU A 9 -3.45 1.05 -6.26
CA LEU A 9 -2.16 1.63 -6.64
C LEU A 9 -1.15 1.34 -5.52
N GLY A 10 -0.08 0.63 -5.87
CA GLY A 10 1.07 0.43 -5.01
C GLY A 10 2.01 1.63 -5.09
N THR A 11 2.36 2.16 -3.93
CA THR A 11 3.39 3.18 -3.69
C THR A 11 4.58 2.53 -2.97
N LEU A 12 5.77 3.12 -3.05
CA LEU A 12 6.97 2.54 -2.42
C LEU A 12 7.04 2.85 -0.94
N ARG A 13 6.48 3.99 -0.50
CA ARG A 13 6.52 4.46 0.89
C ARG A 13 7.93 4.46 1.45
N GLU A 14 8.24 3.68 2.48
CA GLU A 14 9.61 3.67 3.03
C GLU A 14 10.63 3.15 2.01
N LEU A 15 10.23 2.28 1.08
CA LEU A 15 11.13 1.82 0.02
C LEU A 15 11.59 2.97 -0.88
N HIS A 16 10.86 4.09 -0.93
CA HIS A 16 11.28 5.29 -1.64
C HIS A 16 12.62 5.83 -1.10
N THR A 17 12.85 5.74 0.22
CA THR A 17 14.11 6.22 0.82
C THR A 17 15.34 5.48 0.31
N VAL A 18 15.18 4.22 -0.10
CA VAL A 18 16.23 3.39 -0.70
C VAL A 18 16.14 3.34 -2.23
N LEU A 19 15.09 3.94 -2.82
CA LEU A 19 14.78 4.00 -4.25
C LEU A 19 14.38 5.43 -4.67
N PRO A 20 15.28 6.41 -4.52
CA PRO A 20 14.95 7.82 -4.79
C PRO A 20 14.68 8.10 -6.28
N GLU A 21 15.01 7.16 -7.17
CA GLU A 21 14.74 7.26 -8.61
C GLU A 21 13.26 7.01 -8.96
N TYR A 22 12.42 6.66 -7.97
CA TYR A 22 10.99 6.49 -8.19
C TYR A 22 10.32 7.81 -8.56
N ASP A 23 9.88 7.87 -9.82
CA ASP A 23 9.38 9.09 -10.47
C ASP A 23 8.04 9.57 -9.90
N LEU A 24 8.11 10.58 -9.01
CA LEU A 24 6.96 11.22 -8.38
C LEU A 24 6.06 11.99 -9.37
N PRO A 25 6.60 12.84 -10.28
CA PRO A 25 5.80 13.45 -11.34
C PRO A 25 5.02 12.42 -12.15
N ARG A 26 5.65 11.29 -12.48
CA ARG A 26 4.97 10.24 -13.23
C ARG A 26 3.85 9.57 -12.43
N LEU A 27 4.02 9.38 -11.12
CA LEU A 27 2.96 8.92 -10.24
C LEU A 27 1.76 9.89 -10.26
N GLU A 28 2.02 11.19 -10.20
CA GLU A 28 0.99 12.23 -10.25
C GLU A 28 0.17 12.15 -11.55
N GLU A 29 0.86 12.12 -12.70
CA GLU A 29 0.24 12.00 -14.02
C GLU A 29 -0.66 10.76 -14.11
N LEU A 30 -0.17 9.62 -13.61
CA LEU A 30 -0.93 8.38 -13.61
C LEU A 30 -2.19 8.48 -12.77
N VAL A 31 -2.12 9.05 -11.56
CA VAL A 31 -3.30 9.20 -10.69
C VAL A 31 -4.29 10.21 -11.30
N ALA A 32 -3.80 11.35 -11.78
CA ALA A 32 -4.60 12.39 -12.42
C ALA A 32 -5.35 11.87 -13.65
N ALA A 33 -4.69 11.07 -14.49
CA ALA A 33 -5.29 10.47 -15.69
C ALA A 33 -6.46 9.52 -15.37
N LYS A 34 -6.49 8.93 -14.17
CA LYS A 34 -7.56 8.02 -13.75
C LYS A 34 -8.84 8.74 -13.34
N LYS A 35 -8.74 9.98 -12.87
CA LYS A 35 -9.89 10.79 -12.40
C LYS A 35 -10.80 9.98 -11.44
N PRO A 36 -10.27 9.44 -10.32
CA PRO A 36 -11.11 8.81 -9.31
C PRO A 36 -12.04 9.84 -8.67
N ASP A 37 -13.24 9.41 -8.25
CA ASP A 37 -14.10 10.24 -7.41
C ASP A 37 -13.48 10.38 -6.01
N LEU A 38 -12.98 9.25 -5.47
CA LEU A 38 -12.35 9.16 -4.17
C LEU A 38 -10.93 8.59 -4.29
N LEU A 39 -9.95 9.29 -3.74
CA LEU A 39 -8.57 8.84 -3.61
C LEU A 39 -8.31 8.43 -2.16
N CYS A 40 -8.37 7.14 -1.88
CA CYS A 40 -8.04 6.61 -0.57
C CYS A 40 -6.53 6.53 -0.42
N VAL A 41 -5.95 7.20 0.56
CA VAL A 41 -4.49 7.23 0.77
C VAL A 41 -4.14 6.70 2.15
N GLU A 42 -3.11 5.85 2.21
CA GLU A 42 -2.55 5.37 3.47
C GLU A 42 -1.75 6.48 4.19
N VAL A 43 -2.49 7.42 4.81
CA VAL A 43 -1.99 8.48 5.69
C VAL A 43 -2.85 8.55 6.94
N ASP A 44 -2.28 9.08 8.02
CA ASP A 44 -3.01 9.33 9.25
C ASP A 44 -4.13 10.37 9.05
N ARG A 45 -5.29 10.09 9.63
CA ARG A 45 -6.44 11.00 9.52
C ARG A 45 -6.21 12.32 10.25
N VAL A 46 -5.63 12.29 11.46
CA VAL A 46 -5.38 13.52 12.22
C VAL A 46 -4.34 14.35 11.49
N ALA A 47 -3.26 13.74 11.02
CA ALA A 47 -2.24 14.41 10.19
C ALA A 47 -2.83 15.08 8.94
N TRP A 48 -3.77 14.40 8.26
CA TRP A 48 -4.47 14.99 7.11
C TRP A 48 -5.35 16.18 7.51
N GLU A 49 -6.15 16.04 8.58
CA GLU A 49 -7.07 17.08 9.04
C GLU A 49 -6.34 18.31 9.61
N THR A 50 -5.14 18.15 10.19
CA THR A 50 -4.32 19.24 10.73
C THR A 50 -3.27 19.76 9.76
N ASP A 51 -3.26 19.27 8.51
CA ASP A 51 -2.24 19.58 7.49
C ASP A 51 -0.79 19.26 7.92
N ASP A 52 -0.61 18.35 8.88
CA ASP A 52 0.69 17.92 9.39
C ASP A 52 1.10 16.57 8.79
N LEU A 53 1.32 16.56 7.48
CA LEU A 53 1.78 15.37 6.76
C LEU A 53 3.30 15.18 6.83
N GLY A 54 4.02 15.87 7.72
CA GLY A 54 5.48 15.83 7.81
C GLY A 54 6.05 14.41 8.00
N GLY A 55 5.32 13.56 8.73
CA GLY A 55 5.67 12.15 8.96
C GLY A 55 5.09 11.16 7.94
N SER A 56 4.35 11.63 6.92
CA SER A 56 3.78 10.78 5.89
C SER A 56 4.81 10.42 4.81
N PRO A 57 4.64 9.30 4.09
CA PRO A 57 5.48 8.96 2.95
C PRO A 57 5.47 10.08 1.90
N ILE A 58 6.60 10.23 1.20
CA ILE A 58 6.79 11.33 0.24
C ILE A 58 5.76 11.28 -0.90
N GLU A 59 5.37 10.09 -1.37
CA GLU A 59 4.32 9.93 -2.37
C GLU A 59 2.99 10.48 -1.87
N SER A 60 2.65 10.20 -0.61
CA SER A 60 1.40 10.67 -0.01
C SER A 60 1.42 12.17 0.23
N ARG A 61 2.52 12.68 0.79
CA ARG A 61 2.68 14.08 1.21
C ARG A 61 2.83 15.03 0.03
N ASP A 62 3.70 14.71 -0.92
CA ASP A 62 4.14 15.64 -1.95
C ASP A 62 3.35 15.46 -3.25
N VAL A 63 2.85 14.25 -3.53
CA VAL A 63 2.10 13.95 -4.76
C VAL A 63 0.61 13.82 -4.51
N LEU A 64 0.18 12.83 -3.73
CA LEU A 64 -1.25 12.48 -3.65
C LEU A 64 -2.06 13.54 -2.91
N ALA A 65 -1.52 14.11 -1.83
CA ALA A 65 -2.12 15.25 -1.13
C ALA A 65 -2.15 16.51 -2.01
N GLY A 66 -1.05 16.80 -2.71
CA GLY A 66 -0.96 17.93 -3.65
C GLY A 66 -1.99 17.84 -4.78
N LEU A 67 -2.11 16.66 -5.39
CA LEU A 67 -3.09 16.39 -6.44
C LEU A 67 -4.52 16.53 -5.95
N ALA A 68 -4.85 16.02 -4.76
CA ALA A 68 -6.18 16.16 -4.19
C ALA A 68 -6.55 17.62 -3.88
N ARG A 69 -5.58 18.44 -3.43
CA ARG A 69 -5.81 19.87 -3.17
C ARG A 69 -5.97 20.69 -4.45
N SER A 70 -5.38 20.25 -5.56
CA SER A 70 -5.36 20.98 -6.84
C SER A 70 -6.38 20.46 -7.86
N SER A 71 -7.18 19.45 -7.51
CA SER A 71 -8.18 18.84 -8.40
C SER A 71 -9.51 18.62 -7.69
N GLU A 72 -10.50 18.10 -8.43
CA GLU A 72 -11.81 17.72 -7.87
C GLU A 72 -11.80 16.36 -7.15
N ILE A 73 -10.63 15.72 -7.05
CA ILE A 73 -10.47 14.41 -6.41
C ILE A 73 -10.59 14.56 -4.89
N THR A 74 -11.55 13.87 -4.28
CA THR A 74 -11.66 13.88 -2.81
C THR A 74 -10.70 12.86 -2.20
N LEU A 75 -9.71 13.33 -1.44
CA LEU A 75 -8.82 12.45 -0.67
C LEU A 75 -9.54 11.93 0.58
N VAL A 76 -9.42 10.63 0.82
CA VAL A 76 -9.92 9.99 2.04
C VAL A 76 -8.76 9.27 2.74
N PRO A 77 -8.35 9.70 3.95
CA PRO A 77 -7.31 9.01 4.70
C PRO A 77 -7.85 7.64 5.16
N ILE A 78 -7.12 6.56 4.89
CA ILE A 78 -7.47 5.18 5.28
C ILE A 78 -6.43 4.53 6.19
N GLY A 79 -5.37 5.23 6.54
CA GLY A 79 -4.33 4.75 7.43
C GLY A 79 -4.40 5.40 8.81
N GLY A 80 -3.86 4.71 9.81
CA GLY A 80 -3.28 5.37 10.98
C GLY A 80 -1.80 5.60 10.69
N GLY A 81 -1.20 6.72 11.09
CA GLY A 81 0.20 7.12 10.79
C GLY A 81 1.29 6.20 11.33
N GLY A 82 0.97 4.94 11.60
CA GLY A 82 1.91 3.91 11.99
C GLY A 82 2.88 3.56 10.86
N ARG A 83 4.15 3.50 11.26
CA ARG A 83 5.24 2.67 10.75
C ARG A 83 4.75 1.50 9.87
N SER A 84 5.13 1.46 8.59
CA SER A 84 4.90 0.25 7.77
C SER A 84 5.76 -0.92 8.27
N TRP A 85 5.57 -2.07 7.65
CA TRP A 85 6.31 -3.32 7.81
C TRP A 85 7.82 -3.14 8.02
N SER A 86 8.45 -2.16 7.35
CA SER A 86 9.89 -1.88 7.42
C SER A 86 10.34 -1.12 8.67
N ASP A 87 9.44 -0.48 9.43
CA ASP A 87 9.84 0.42 10.52
C ASP A 87 9.71 -0.24 11.93
N SER A 88 9.28 -1.51 11.97
CA SER A 88 9.45 -2.40 13.13
C SER A 88 10.18 -3.69 12.82
N GLY A 89 10.29 -4.07 11.54
CA GLY A 89 10.62 -5.43 11.17
C GLY A 89 9.58 -6.41 11.72
N VAL A 90 9.53 -7.57 11.11
CA VAL A 90 9.10 -8.73 11.87
C VAL A 90 10.09 -8.86 13.04
N ASP A 91 9.63 -8.69 14.28
CA ASP A 91 10.50 -8.88 15.44
C ASP A 91 10.93 -10.35 15.42
N LEU A 92 12.15 -10.63 14.96
CA LEU A 92 12.61 -12.00 14.78
C LEU A 92 12.88 -12.60 16.17
N PRO A 93 12.70 -13.93 16.35
CA PRO A 93 12.96 -14.56 17.64
C PRO A 93 14.36 -14.19 18.16
N ARG A 94 14.47 -13.82 19.44
CA ARG A 94 15.68 -13.18 19.99
C ARG A 94 16.84 -14.16 20.25
N HIS A 95 16.58 -15.47 20.34
CA HIS A 95 17.60 -16.47 20.73
C HIS A 95 17.53 -17.78 19.94
N GLY A 96 18.68 -18.40 19.72
CA GLY A 96 18.83 -19.74 19.12
C GLY A 96 19.41 -19.77 17.70
N ILE A 97 19.95 -20.93 17.29
CA ILE A 97 20.52 -21.16 15.95
C ILE A 97 19.44 -21.00 14.87
N LEU A 98 18.24 -21.55 15.11
CA LEU A 98 17.10 -21.45 14.20
C LEU A 98 16.65 -19.98 14.02
N ALA A 99 16.73 -19.17 15.07
CA ALA A 99 16.41 -17.75 15.00
C ALA A 99 17.41 -16.96 14.15
N THR A 100 18.71 -17.27 14.27
CA THR A 100 19.75 -16.67 13.44
C THR A 100 19.57 -17.02 11.96
N PHE A 101 19.22 -18.28 11.66
CA PHE A 101 18.90 -18.70 10.30
C PHE A 101 17.68 -17.96 9.74
N ARG A 102 16.57 -17.90 10.51
CA ARG A 102 15.35 -17.17 10.11
C ARG A 102 15.63 -15.69 9.85
N ARG A 103 16.45 -15.04 10.68
CA ARG A 103 16.85 -13.64 10.48
C ARG A 103 17.61 -13.44 9.17
N ARG A 104 18.60 -14.30 8.88
CA ARG A 104 19.37 -14.23 7.62
C ARG A 104 18.46 -14.42 6.41
N LEU A 105 17.56 -15.39 6.46
CA LEU A 105 16.61 -15.63 5.37
C LEU A 105 15.65 -14.45 5.19
N SER A 106 15.13 -13.88 6.28
CA SER A 106 14.27 -12.70 6.21
C SER A 106 14.98 -11.49 5.62
N ALA A 107 16.23 -11.24 6.01
CA ALA A 107 17.03 -10.15 5.44
C ALA A 107 17.32 -10.36 3.95
N TRP A 108 17.56 -11.61 3.53
CA TRP A 108 17.70 -11.96 2.12
C TRP A 108 16.42 -11.70 1.33
N LEU A 109 15.25 -12.09 1.84
CA LEU A 109 13.95 -11.79 1.20
C LEU A 109 13.65 -10.28 1.12
N ASP A 110 14.04 -9.52 2.14
CA ASP A 110 13.93 -8.06 2.12
C ASP A 110 14.81 -7.44 1.03
N THR A 111 16.05 -7.92 0.91
CA THR A 111 16.97 -7.53 -0.17
C THR A 111 16.37 -7.85 -1.54
N MET A 112 15.80 -9.05 -1.72
CA MET A 112 15.10 -9.40 -2.96
C MET A 112 13.91 -8.49 -3.27
N THR A 113 13.19 -8.05 -2.24
CA THR A 113 12.06 -7.12 -2.41
C THR A 113 12.56 -5.76 -2.90
N VAL A 114 13.63 -5.25 -2.29
CA VAL A 114 14.28 -4.01 -2.72
C VAL A 114 14.79 -4.15 -4.16
N ASP A 115 15.49 -5.24 -4.49
CA ASP A 115 16.02 -5.47 -5.83
C ASP A 115 14.93 -5.62 -6.88
N LEU A 116 13.82 -6.28 -6.55
CA LEU A 116 12.63 -6.34 -7.41
C LEU A 116 12.06 -4.94 -7.68
N MET A 117 11.96 -4.10 -6.65
CA MET A 117 11.45 -2.73 -6.82
C MET A 117 12.45 -1.81 -7.54
N LYS A 118 13.76 -2.01 -7.37
CA LYS A 118 14.82 -1.37 -8.18
C LYS A 118 14.66 -1.69 -9.66
N LEU A 119 14.52 -2.97 -9.97
CA LEU A 119 14.35 -3.44 -11.35
C LEU A 119 13.04 -2.92 -11.97
N ALA A 120 11.99 -2.75 -11.17
CA ALA A 120 10.77 -2.10 -11.62
C ALA A 120 11.02 -0.61 -11.91
N GLY A 121 11.65 0.12 -10.99
CA GLY A 121 12.22 1.47 -11.18
C GLY A 121 11.23 2.61 -11.50
N ARG A 122 9.99 2.29 -11.90
CA ARG A 122 8.97 3.26 -12.33
C ARG A 122 7.60 2.91 -11.76
N PRO A 123 6.73 3.90 -11.52
CA PRO A 123 5.37 3.67 -11.04
C PRO A 123 4.58 2.65 -11.85
N GLU A 124 4.76 2.60 -13.17
CA GLU A 124 4.09 1.65 -14.05
C GLU A 124 4.54 0.20 -13.82
N ALA A 125 5.83 -0.01 -13.69
CA ALA A 125 6.37 -1.35 -13.48
C ALA A 125 5.98 -1.88 -12.09
N VAL A 126 6.05 -1.05 -11.05
CA VAL A 126 5.61 -1.39 -9.68
C VAL A 126 4.13 -1.79 -9.66
N ASN A 127 3.32 -1.20 -10.54
CA ASN A 127 1.90 -1.50 -10.67
C ASN A 127 1.54 -2.49 -11.77
N SER A 128 2.53 -3.20 -12.31
CA SER A 128 2.32 -4.29 -13.26
C SER A 128 1.83 -5.57 -12.54
N PRO A 129 1.02 -6.41 -13.20
CA PRO A 129 0.56 -7.67 -12.61
C PRO A 129 1.70 -8.62 -12.22
N LEU A 130 2.80 -8.62 -12.98
CA LEU A 130 3.96 -9.48 -12.73
C LEU A 130 4.69 -9.07 -11.45
N VAL A 131 5.01 -7.78 -11.31
CA VAL A 131 5.69 -7.26 -10.12
C VAL A 131 4.80 -7.39 -8.88
N GLU A 132 3.50 -7.13 -9.02
CA GLU A 132 2.54 -7.33 -7.93
C GLU A 132 2.51 -8.80 -7.46
N HIS A 133 2.53 -9.75 -8.39
CA HIS A 133 2.55 -11.18 -8.05
C HIS A 133 3.83 -11.60 -7.34
N LEU A 134 4.99 -11.21 -7.87
CA LEU A 134 6.30 -11.52 -7.26
C LEU A 134 6.46 -10.87 -5.89
N CYS A 135 6.03 -9.61 -5.75
CA CYS A 135 6.00 -8.91 -4.46
C CYS A 135 5.12 -9.65 -3.46
N GLY A 136 3.96 -10.17 -3.89
CA GLY A 136 3.08 -10.99 -3.06
C GLY A 136 3.75 -12.25 -2.53
N ILE A 137 4.44 -13.00 -3.40
CA ILE A 137 5.19 -14.21 -3.00
C ILE A 137 6.25 -13.87 -1.95
N LEU A 138 7.04 -12.83 -2.18
CA LEU A 138 8.09 -12.40 -1.23
C LEU A 138 7.47 -12.01 0.12
N CYS A 139 6.37 -11.25 0.11
CA CYS A 139 5.66 -10.86 1.32
C CYS A 139 5.12 -12.07 2.09
N ASP A 140 4.48 -13.03 1.41
CA ASP A 140 3.95 -14.24 2.02
C ASP A 140 5.06 -15.07 2.68
N LEU A 141 6.22 -15.19 2.03
CA LEU A 141 7.40 -15.85 2.60
C LEU A 141 7.90 -15.13 3.85
N GLN A 142 7.98 -13.79 3.84
CA GLN A 142 8.40 -13.06 5.01
C GLN A 142 7.40 -13.20 6.18
N VAL A 143 6.09 -13.19 5.91
CA VAL A 143 5.05 -13.46 6.92
C VAL A 143 5.17 -14.88 7.48
N MET A 144 5.49 -15.88 6.64
CA MET A 144 5.75 -17.25 7.09
C MET A 144 6.98 -17.35 8.01
N LEU A 145 7.99 -16.51 7.81
CA LEU A 145 9.16 -16.48 8.71
C LEU A 145 8.91 -15.69 9.99
N ALA A 146 7.84 -14.91 10.03
CA ALA A 146 7.53 -14.06 11.15
C ALA A 146 7.12 -14.79 12.42
N ASN A 147 7.43 -14.18 13.56
CA ASN A 147 6.94 -14.62 14.85
C ASN A 147 5.42 -14.36 14.97
N GLY A 148 4.76 -14.96 15.96
CA GLY A 148 3.30 -14.83 16.10
C GLY A 148 2.81 -13.39 16.34
N GLU A 149 3.61 -12.56 17.03
CA GLU A 149 3.27 -11.16 17.29
C GLU A 149 3.34 -10.31 16.03
N ALA A 150 4.43 -10.42 15.26
CA ALA A 150 4.61 -9.73 13.99
C ALA A 150 3.54 -10.13 12.96
N ARG A 151 3.18 -11.42 12.88
CA ARG A 151 2.07 -11.86 12.02
C ARG A 151 0.74 -11.24 12.43
N ARG A 152 0.45 -11.16 13.74
CA ARG A 152 -0.77 -10.52 14.25
C ARG A 152 -0.79 -9.04 13.94
N ALA A 153 0.31 -8.33 14.16
CA ALA A 153 0.44 -6.91 13.84
C ALA A 153 0.23 -6.64 12.33
N TRP A 154 0.85 -7.44 11.47
CA TRP A 154 0.64 -7.35 10.01
C TRP A 154 -0.82 -7.57 9.61
N THR A 155 -1.44 -8.60 10.19
CA THR A 155 -2.84 -8.96 9.91
C THR A 155 -3.79 -7.87 10.40
N ALA A 156 -3.62 -7.40 11.63
CA ALA A 156 -4.44 -6.34 12.23
C ALA A 156 -4.35 -5.07 11.38
N ARG A 157 -3.14 -4.67 10.98
CA ARG A 157 -2.94 -3.48 10.17
C ARG A 157 -3.58 -3.57 8.79
N ASN A 158 -3.45 -4.72 8.13
CA ASN A 158 -4.10 -4.95 6.84
C ASN A 158 -5.62 -5.01 6.96
N GLN A 159 -6.14 -5.54 8.07
CA GLN A 159 -7.56 -5.56 8.36
C GLN A 159 -8.12 -4.14 8.56
N GLU A 160 -7.42 -3.26 9.28
CA GLU A 160 -7.81 -1.85 9.42
C GLU A 160 -7.95 -1.13 8.07
N LEU A 161 -7.01 -1.38 7.14
CA LEU A 161 -7.08 -0.83 5.77
C LEU A 161 -8.30 -1.35 5.03
N LEU A 162 -8.56 -2.66 5.11
CA LEU A 162 -9.74 -3.27 4.49
C LEU A 162 -11.03 -2.70 5.06
N ASP A 163 -11.15 -2.62 6.38
CA ASP A 163 -12.33 -2.11 7.06
C ASP A 163 -12.60 -0.65 6.69
N SER A 164 -11.55 0.15 6.58
CA SER A 164 -11.64 1.55 6.12
C SER A 164 -12.15 1.64 4.69
N VAL A 165 -11.60 0.85 3.76
CA VAL A 165 -12.07 0.83 2.36
C VAL A 165 -13.52 0.34 2.27
N VAL A 166 -13.89 -0.72 2.99
CA VAL A 166 -15.27 -1.24 3.03
C VAL A 166 -16.23 -0.21 3.59
N TRP A 167 -15.84 0.51 4.65
CA TRP A 167 -16.65 1.59 5.21
C TRP A 167 -16.89 2.70 4.19
N ILE A 168 -15.87 3.10 3.42
CA ILE A 168 -16.00 4.11 2.35
C ILE A 168 -16.96 3.62 1.26
N VAL A 169 -16.83 2.37 0.82
CA VAL A 169 -17.74 1.79 -0.20
C VAL A 169 -19.20 1.85 0.26
N ARG A 170 -19.45 1.60 1.54
CA ARG A 170 -20.81 1.66 2.12
C ARG A 170 -21.32 3.09 2.29
N ARG A 171 -20.44 4.02 2.67
CA ARG A 171 -20.77 5.44 2.84
C ARG A 171 -21.05 6.12 1.49
N ASP A 172 -20.25 5.81 0.48
CA ASP A 172 -20.28 6.41 -0.85
C ASP A 172 -20.46 5.35 -1.96
N PRO A 173 -21.66 4.73 -2.06
CA PRO A 173 -21.89 3.64 -3.01
C PRO A 173 -21.89 4.13 -4.47
N GLY A 174 -21.36 3.30 -5.38
CA GLY A 174 -21.31 3.58 -6.82
C GLY A 174 -20.16 4.47 -7.28
N ARG A 175 -19.25 4.90 -6.39
CA ARG A 175 -18.09 5.73 -6.73
C ARG A 175 -16.95 4.93 -7.37
N ARG A 176 -16.12 5.63 -8.14
CA ARG A 176 -14.81 5.18 -8.62
C ARG A 176 -13.76 5.53 -7.56
N ILE A 177 -13.24 4.50 -6.90
CA ILE A 177 -12.34 4.64 -5.77
C ILE A 177 -10.96 4.14 -6.19
N LEU A 178 -9.94 5.00 -6.10
CA LEU A 178 -8.55 4.60 -6.23
C LEU A 178 -7.93 4.52 -4.85
N VAL A 179 -7.35 3.37 -4.50
CA VAL A 179 -6.69 3.17 -3.22
C VAL A 179 -5.19 3.14 -3.42
N ALA A 180 -4.49 4.14 -2.91
CA ALA A 180 -3.04 4.26 -2.90
C ALA A 180 -2.48 3.80 -1.55
N LEU A 181 -1.68 2.73 -1.57
CA LEU A 181 -1.14 2.09 -0.36
C LEU A 181 0.26 1.54 -0.60
N ASP A 182 0.90 1.04 0.45
CA ASP A 182 2.17 0.30 0.33
C ASP A 182 2.04 -0.86 -0.68
N CYS A 183 2.96 -0.94 -1.66
CA CYS A 183 2.96 -1.99 -2.67
C CYS A 183 2.98 -3.41 -2.05
N ARG A 184 3.62 -3.56 -0.87
CA ARG A 184 3.70 -4.83 -0.13
C ARG A 184 2.35 -5.28 0.44
N ARG A 185 1.35 -4.42 0.52
CA ARG A 185 0.01 -4.75 1.05
C ARG A 185 -1.04 -4.92 -0.05
N LYS A 186 -0.72 -4.45 -1.26
CA LYS A 186 -1.62 -4.43 -2.42
C LYS A 186 -2.21 -5.81 -2.74
N HIS A 187 -1.39 -6.85 -2.81
CA HIS A 187 -1.82 -8.21 -3.16
C HIS A 187 -2.81 -8.78 -2.12
N TRP A 188 -2.53 -8.57 -0.82
CA TRP A 188 -3.38 -9.01 0.28
C TRP A 188 -4.74 -8.30 0.21
N LEU A 189 -4.73 -6.97 0.07
CA LEU A 189 -5.96 -6.17 0.03
C LEU A 189 -6.80 -6.52 -1.21
N ARG A 190 -6.15 -6.68 -2.37
CA ARG A 190 -6.80 -7.16 -3.60
C ARG A 190 -7.52 -8.48 -3.37
N SER A 191 -6.86 -9.45 -2.72
CA SER A 191 -7.46 -10.76 -2.45
C SER A 191 -8.70 -10.66 -1.58
N LYS A 192 -8.71 -9.78 -0.57
CA LYS A 192 -9.86 -9.62 0.34
C LYS A 192 -11.01 -8.85 -0.29
N LEU A 193 -10.71 -7.75 -1.00
CA LEU A 193 -11.71 -6.95 -1.69
C LEU A 193 -12.50 -7.73 -2.76
N ARG A 194 -11.92 -8.78 -3.35
CA ARG A 194 -12.66 -9.69 -4.26
C ARG A 194 -13.86 -10.38 -3.62
N SER A 195 -13.81 -10.58 -2.30
CA SER A 195 -14.90 -11.21 -1.53
C SER A 195 -15.89 -10.22 -0.94
N VAL A 196 -15.69 -8.91 -1.13
CA VAL A 196 -16.57 -7.87 -0.58
C VAL A 196 -17.76 -7.66 -1.52
N PRO A 197 -19.01 -7.79 -1.03
CA PRO A 197 -20.20 -7.44 -1.82
C PRO A 197 -20.16 -5.98 -2.28
N ASP A 198 -20.80 -5.68 -3.40
CA ASP A 198 -20.89 -4.31 -3.94
C ASP A 198 -19.54 -3.66 -4.33
N VAL A 199 -18.46 -4.45 -4.41
CA VAL A 199 -17.15 -4.02 -4.94
C VAL A 199 -16.90 -4.63 -6.32
N LYS A 200 -16.58 -3.79 -7.30
CA LYS A 200 -16.03 -4.20 -8.60
C LYS A 200 -14.55 -3.87 -8.63
N LEU A 201 -13.70 -4.88 -8.50
CA LEU A 201 -12.25 -4.69 -8.61
C LEU A 201 -11.85 -4.50 -10.08
N ALA A 202 -11.27 -3.35 -10.39
CA ALA A 202 -10.66 -3.03 -11.66
C ALA A 202 -9.14 -3.19 -11.59
N GLU A 203 -8.53 -3.61 -12.70
CA GLU A 203 -7.09 -3.45 -12.86
C GLU A 203 -6.76 -1.97 -12.95
N PHE A 204 -5.68 -1.53 -12.27
CA PHE A 204 -5.26 -0.13 -12.28
C PHE A 204 -5.18 0.46 -13.70
N TRP A 205 -4.65 -0.31 -14.65
CA TRP A 205 -4.50 0.12 -16.04
C TRP A 205 -5.83 0.32 -16.77
N ARG A 206 -6.89 -0.40 -16.37
CA ARG A 206 -8.24 -0.34 -16.95
C ARG A 206 -9.24 0.45 -16.09
N PHE A 207 -8.75 1.03 -14.99
CA PHE A 207 -9.51 1.89 -14.11
C PHE A 207 -9.83 3.22 -14.79
#